data_AF-M6VJC7-F1
#
_entry.id   AF-M6VJC7-F1
#
_cell.length_a   1.000
_cell.length_b   1.000
_cell.length_c   1.000
_cell.angle_alpha   90.00
_cell.angle_beta   90.00
_cell.angle_gamma   90.00
#
_symmetry.space_group_name_H-M   'P 1'
#
loop_
_entity.id
_entity.type
_entity.pdbx_description
1 polymer ?
#
loop_
_entity_poly.entity_id
_entity_poly.type
_entity_poly.pdbx_seq_one_letter_code
_entity_poly.pdbx_strand_id
1 'polypeptide(L)'
;MSGSGSESHLQSTIDEDLILEYIKEIENLVRVSNAVNSKGMSHKTLETEILHELKILGETFYDQFFPAPIQEKLRLTTEKYLHLNMDPKLGVIPWELLHDGTCFLSDKFFIGKTVRGESSQNIFKEKEKLRMLIIADPTEDLEWAQKEGEQLFRVLSGKVSASRLEIEFIGGRQVTKLKLLSLIKGKNII
;
A
#
# COMPACT_ATOMS: atom_id res chain seq x y z
N MET A 1 -36.49 8.49 28.78
CA MET A 1 -36.03 9.79 28.23
C MET A 1 -34.72 9.51 27.53
N SER A 2 -34.77 9.46 26.20
CA SER A 2 -33.70 9.00 25.32
C SER A 2 -32.85 10.21 24.93
N GLY A 3 -31.61 10.26 25.39
CA GLY A 3 -30.64 11.28 24.95
C GLY A 3 -29.96 10.83 23.67
N SER A 4 -30.36 11.43 22.54
CA SER A 4 -29.67 11.30 21.27
C SER A 4 -28.30 11.98 21.38
N GLY A 5 -27.25 11.18 21.54
CA GLY A 5 -25.88 11.63 21.31
C GLY A 5 -25.75 11.97 19.84
N SER A 6 -25.59 13.25 19.55
CA SER A 6 -25.34 13.78 18.22
C SER A 6 -24.07 13.14 17.66
N GLU A 7 -24.23 12.10 16.83
CA GLU A 7 -23.21 11.67 15.89
C GLU A 7 -23.00 12.83 14.92
N SER A 8 -22.04 13.69 15.26
CA SER A 8 -21.51 14.69 14.35
C SER A 8 -20.83 13.95 13.21
N HIS A 9 -21.62 13.61 12.19
CA HIS A 9 -21.15 13.36 10.85
C HIS A 9 -20.36 14.61 10.42
N LEU A 10 -19.06 14.61 10.69
CA LEU A 10 -18.08 15.49 10.05
C LEU A 10 -18.00 15.04 8.60
N GLN A 11 -19.03 15.40 7.83
CA GLN A 11 -19.02 15.29 6.39
C GLN A 11 -18.18 16.46 5.89
N SER A 12 -16.87 16.33 6.04
CA SER A 12 -15.93 17.12 5.25
C SER A 12 -16.14 16.67 3.82
N THR A 13 -16.85 17.48 3.04
CA THR A 13 -16.94 17.34 1.60
C THR A 13 -15.55 17.65 1.06
N ILE A 14 -14.63 16.70 1.19
CA ILE A 14 -13.40 16.70 0.41
C ILE A 14 -13.88 16.66 -1.04
N ASP A 15 -13.53 17.70 -1.80
CA ASP A 15 -13.93 17.81 -3.19
C ASP A 15 -13.36 16.61 -3.96
N GLU A 16 -14.21 15.92 -4.71
CA GLU A 16 -13.82 14.74 -5.49
C GLU A 16 -12.75 15.13 -6.52
N ASP A 17 -12.80 16.37 -7.00
CA ASP A 17 -11.80 16.96 -7.91
C ASP A 17 -10.42 17.07 -7.23
N LEU A 18 -10.39 17.45 -5.95
CA LEU A 18 -9.15 17.59 -5.18
C LEU A 18 -8.47 16.23 -4.96
N ILE A 19 -9.25 15.17 -4.73
CA ILE A 19 -8.72 13.80 -4.60
C ILE A 19 -8.11 13.34 -5.93
N LEU A 20 -8.78 13.59 -7.04
CA LEU A 20 -8.30 13.22 -8.36
C LEU A 20 -7.03 13.99 -8.74
N GLU A 21 -6.96 15.28 -8.38
CA GLU A 21 -5.77 16.10 -8.56
C GLU A 21 -4.57 15.55 -7.77
N TYR A 22 -4.77 15.18 -6.50
CA TYR A 22 -3.72 14.56 -5.68
C TYR A 22 -3.14 13.30 -6.33
N ILE A 23 -4.03 12.39 -6.73
CA ILE A 23 -3.64 11.10 -7.31
C ILE A 23 -2.86 11.34 -8.61
N LYS A 24 -3.37 12.24 -9.46
CA LYS A 24 -2.72 12.59 -10.73
C LYS A 24 -1.33 13.16 -10.51
N GLU A 25 -1.14 14.00 -9.49
CA GLU A 25 0.16 14.60 -9.23
C GLU A 25 1.17 13.59 -8.68
N ILE A 26 0.74 12.67 -7.82
CA ILE A 26 1.57 11.54 -7.41
C ILE A 26 1.96 10.67 -8.62
N GLU A 27 1.00 10.35 -9.49
CA GLU A 27 1.28 9.58 -10.71
C GLU A 27 2.29 10.30 -11.61
N ASN A 28 2.22 11.63 -11.73
CA ASN A 28 3.19 12.43 -12.47
C ASN A 28 4.60 12.30 -11.85
N LEU A 29 4.72 12.47 -10.53
CA LEU A 29 6.00 12.33 -9.83
C LEU A 29 6.60 10.93 -10.01
N VAL A 30 5.77 9.88 -9.92
CA VAL A 30 6.20 8.49 -10.17
C VAL A 30 6.68 8.30 -11.61
N ARG A 31 5.95 8.84 -12.60
CA ARG A 31 6.35 8.78 -14.02
C ARG A 31 7.68 9.48 -14.26
N VAL A 32 7.89 10.66 -13.71
CA VAL A 32 9.15 11.41 -13.82
C VAL A 32 10.28 10.62 -13.17
N SER A 33 10.08 10.11 -11.95
CA SER A 33 11.05 9.29 -11.24
C SER A 33 11.46 8.05 -12.04
N ASN A 34 10.48 7.30 -12.57
CA ASN A 34 10.75 6.13 -13.40
C ASN A 34 11.48 6.47 -14.71
N ALA A 35 11.12 7.60 -15.36
CA ALA A 35 11.80 8.04 -16.57
C ALA A 35 13.27 8.41 -16.31
N VAL A 36 13.56 9.04 -15.17
CA VAL A 36 14.94 9.36 -14.75
C VAL A 36 15.72 8.08 -14.44
N ASN A 37 15.14 7.16 -13.66
CA ASN A 37 15.77 5.87 -13.31
C ASN A 37 16.06 5.00 -14.54
N SER A 38 15.11 4.93 -15.49
CA SER A 38 15.26 4.12 -16.71
C SER A 38 16.40 4.58 -17.62
N LYS A 39 16.81 5.85 -17.54
CA LYS A 39 17.89 6.44 -18.35
C LYS A 39 19.27 6.34 -17.70
N GLY A 40 19.39 5.72 -16.52
CA GLY A 40 20.67 5.58 -15.81
C GLY A 40 21.29 6.91 -15.35
N MET A 41 20.54 8.02 -15.43
CA MET A 41 20.93 9.34 -14.95
C MET A 41 20.46 9.50 -13.51
N SER A 42 21.08 8.81 -12.54
CA SER A 42 20.89 9.17 -11.13
C SER A 42 21.62 10.50 -10.89
N HIS A 43 20.86 11.59 -11.02
CA HIS A 43 21.33 12.90 -10.63
C HIS A 43 20.73 13.18 -9.25
N LYS A 44 21.56 13.09 -8.21
CA LYS A 44 21.17 13.28 -6.81
C LYS A 44 20.30 14.53 -6.57
N THR A 45 20.52 15.59 -7.36
CA THR A 45 19.73 16.82 -7.34
C THR A 45 18.26 16.59 -7.75
N LEU A 46 18.02 15.85 -8.83
CA LEU A 46 16.67 15.54 -9.33
C LEU A 46 15.91 14.63 -8.35
N GLU A 47 16.58 13.65 -7.74
CA GLU A 47 15.98 12.82 -6.68
C GLU A 47 15.55 13.67 -5.47
N THR A 48 16.38 14.66 -5.12
CA THR A 48 16.09 15.60 -4.02
C THR A 48 14.90 16.51 -4.38
N GLU A 49 14.80 16.97 -5.63
CA GLU A 49 13.68 17.77 -6.12
C GLU A 49 12.36 16.98 -6.09
N ILE A 50 12.35 15.75 -6.60
CA ILE A 50 11.14 14.89 -6.58
C ILE A 50 10.68 14.63 -5.14
N LEU A 51 11.61 14.33 -4.23
CA LEU A 51 11.28 14.10 -2.83
C LEU A 51 10.73 15.37 -2.16
N HIS A 52 11.29 16.53 -2.51
CA HIS A 52 10.82 17.82 -2.02
C HIS A 52 9.39 18.14 -2.50
N GLU A 53 9.10 17.92 -3.78
CA GLU A 53 7.74 18.07 -4.32
C GLU A 53 6.75 17.10 -3.64
N LEU A 54 7.16 15.84 -3.46
CA LEU A 54 6.34 14.84 -2.76
C LEU A 54 6.04 15.27 -1.32
N LYS A 55 7.00 15.89 -0.62
CA LYS A 55 6.81 16.43 0.73
C LYS A 55 5.79 17.57 0.73
N ILE A 56 5.93 18.55 -0.17
CA ILE A 56 5.00 19.68 -0.25
C ILE A 56 3.59 19.19 -0.53
N LEU A 57 3.45 18.26 -1.48
CA LEU A 57 2.17 17.66 -1.82
C LEU A 57 1.60 16.91 -0.60
N GLY A 58 2.38 16.02 0.01
CA GLY A 58 1.98 15.27 1.19
C GLY A 58 1.52 16.15 2.36
N GLU A 59 2.18 17.29 2.58
CA GLU A 59 1.84 18.26 3.63
C GLU A 59 0.56 19.02 3.33
N THR A 60 0.43 19.51 2.09
CA THR A 60 -0.77 20.22 1.62
C THR A 60 -2.02 19.35 1.80
N PHE A 61 -1.95 18.09 1.39
CA PHE A 61 -3.08 17.17 1.48
C PHE A 61 -3.31 16.63 2.89
N TYR A 62 -2.26 16.52 3.71
CA TYR A 62 -2.42 16.20 5.14
C TYR A 62 -3.29 17.25 5.83
N ASP A 63 -3.03 18.53 5.56
CA ASP A 63 -3.80 19.64 6.13
C ASP A 63 -5.24 19.71 5.63
N GLN A 64 -5.46 19.40 4.35
CA GLN A 64 -6.81 19.38 3.77
C GLN A 64 -7.64 18.18 4.25
N PHE A 65 -7.04 17.00 4.36
CA PHE A 65 -7.78 15.78 4.68
C PHE A 65 -8.01 15.58 6.19
N PHE A 66 -7.11 16.07 7.05
CA PHE A 66 -7.24 15.92 8.49
C PHE A 66 -7.57 17.24 9.17
N PRO A 67 -8.76 17.36 9.78
CA PRO A 67 -9.07 18.48 10.65
C PRO A 67 -8.06 18.59 11.82
N ALA A 68 -7.81 19.80 12.31
CA ALA A 68 -6.85 20.06 13.39
C ALA A 68 -6.95 19.11 14.61
N PRO A 69 -8.14 18.71 15.10
CA PRO A 69 -8.23 17.73 16.20
C PRO A 69 -7.67 16.35 15.87
N ILE A 70 -7.73 15.92 14.61
CA ILE A 70 -7.15 14.66 14.15
C ILE A 70 -5.64 14.79 13.99
N GLN A 71 -5.17 15.90 13.42
CA GLN A 71 -3.73 16.17 13.33
C GLN A 71 -3.07 16.16 14.72
N GLU A 72 -3.71 16.77 15.72
CA GLU A 72 -3.24 16.76 17.11
C GLU A 72 -3.11 15.33 17.65
N LYS A 73 -4.16 14.52 17.45
CA LYS A 73 -4.16 13.12 17.90
C LYS A 73 -3.06 12.30 17.22
N LEU A 74 -2.91 12.44 15.91
CA LEU A 74 -1.85 11.78 15.15
C LEU A 74 -0.47 12.25 15.59
N ARG A 75 -0.31 13.51 15.99
CA ARG A 75 0.96 14.04 16.47
C ARG A 75 1.32 13.50 17.85
N LEU A 76 0.38 13.54 18.81
CA LEU A 76 0.61 13.21 20.22
C LEU A 76 0.59 11.72 20.54
N THR A 77 -0.02 10.90 19.68
CA THR A 77 -0.13 9.45 19.95
C THR A 77 1.23 8.76 19.98
N THR A 78 1.38 7.79 20.89
CA THR A 78 2.53 6.88 20.95
C THR A 78 2.29 5.56 20.23
N GLU A 79 1.07 5.36 19.71
CA GLU A 79 0.71 4.16 18.97
C GLU A 79 1.46 4.09 17.64
N LYS A 80 1.85 2.88 17.25
CA LYS A 80 2.56 2.63 15.98
C LYS A 80 1.66 2.11 14.88
N TYR A 81 0.43 1.75 15.19
CA TYR A 81 -0.51 1.19 14.22
C TYR A 81 -1.61 2.20 13.94
N LEU A 82 -1.79 2.56 12.68
CA LEU A 82 -2.87 3.43 12.22
C LEU A 82 -3.80 2.62 11.34
N HIS A 83 -5.02 2.39 11.81
CA HIS A 83 -6.04 1.70 11.04
C HIS A 83 -7.10 2.68 10.55
N LEU A 84 -7.23 2.82 9.23
CA LEU A 84 -8.16 3.74 8.59
C LEU A 84 -9.40 2.98 8.13
N ASN A 85 -10.55 3.28 8.73
CA ASN A 85 -11.86 2.77 8.30
C ASN A 85 -12.53 3.81 7.41
N MET A 86 -12.60 3.53 6.10
CA MET A 86 -12.97 4.54 5.11
C MET A 86 -14.01 4.10 4.12
N ASP A 87 -14.67 5.09 3.52
CA ASP A 87 -15.51 4.91 2.36
C ASP A 87 -14.67 4.43 1.15
N PRO A 88 -15.21 3.55 0.26
CA PRO A 88 -14.51 3.12 -0.95
C PRO A 88 -13.91 4.25 -1.79
N LYS A 89 -14.56 5.41 -1.88
CA LYS A 89 -14.05 6.56 -2.63
C LYS A 89 -12.72 7.10 -2.10
N LEU A 90 -12.44 6.89 -0.82
CA LEU A 90 -11.22 7.35 -0.15
C LEU A 90 -10.12 6.28 -0.13
N GLY A 91 -10.45 5.03 -0.49
CA GLY A 91 -9.50 3.91 -0.49
C GLY A 91 -8.35 4.08 -1.48
N VAL A 92 -8.57 4.85 -2.55
CA VAL A 92 -7.57 5.12 -3.61
C VAL A 92 -6.48 6.10 -3.17
N ILE A 93 -6.70 6.85 -2.09
CA ILE A 93 -5.73 7.82 -1.60
C ILE A 93 -4.54 7.09 -0.95
N PRO A 94 -3.29 7.41 -1.32
CA PRO A 94 -2.10 6.88 -0.67
C PRO A 94 -1.84 7.61 0.65
N TRP A 95 -2.70 7.37 1.65
CA TRP A 95 -2.62 7.95 3.00
C TRP A 95 -1.23 7.84 3.65
N GLU A 96 -0.47 6.82 3.27
CA GLU A 96 0.92 6.58 3.68
C GLU A 96 1.87 7.71 3.27
N LEU A 97 1.59 8.38 2.16
CA LEU A 97 2.41 9.46 1.57
C LEU A 97 2.02 10.85 2.06
N LEU A 98 1.07 10.97 2.98
CA LEU A 98 0.80 12.25 3.63
C LEU A 98 1.94 12.60 4.59
N HIS A 99 2.25 13.89 4.70
CA HIS A 99 3.39 14.39 5.46
C HIS A 99 2.91 15.32 6.57
N ASP A 100 3.28 15.05 7.83
CA ASP A 100 2.77 15.81 8.99
C ASP A 100 3.58 17.09 9.31
N GLY A 101 4.35 17.56 8.32
CA GLY A 101 5.37 18.62 8.47
C GLY A 101 6.72 18.12 9.00
N THR A 102 6.78 16.94 9.64
CA THR A 102 8.02 16.34 10.14
C THR A 102 8.45 15.11 9.35
N CYS A 103 7.54 14.18 9.10
CA CYS A 103 7.80 12.94 8.37
C CYS A 103 6.55 12.44 7.63
N PHE A 104 6.73 11.45 6.74
CA PHE A 104 5.59 10.77 6.12
C PHE A 104 4.87 9.90 7.16
N LEU A 105 3.57 9.71 7.00
CA LEU A 105 2.81 8.85 7.89
C LEU A 105 3.33 7.40 7.86
N SER A 106 3.87 6.93 6.74
CA SER A 106 4.54 5.62 6.63
C SER A 106 5.79 5.48 7.52
N ASP A 107 6.48 6.59 7.81
CA ASP A 107 7.67 6.57 8.66
C ASP A 107 7.30 6.45 10.14
N LYS A 108 6.10 6.94 10.49
CA LYS A 108 5.59 6.97 11.86
C LYS A 108 4.71 5.77 12.20
N PHE A 109 3.92 5.29 11.24
CA PHE A 109 2.87 4.30 11.47
C PHE A 109 2.96 3.09 10.51
N PHE A 110 2.65 1.92 11.05
CA PHE A 110 2.19 0.77 10.27
C PHE A 110 0.72 0.99 9.91
N ILE A 111 0.47 1.33 8.64
CA ILE A 111 -0.84 1.74 8.17
C ILE A 111 -1.60 0.53 7.60
N GLY A 112 -2.84 0.35 8.05
CA GLY A 112 -3.81 -0.58 7.48
C GLY A 112 -5.08 0.15 7.08
N LYS A 113 -5.74 -0.31 6.03
CA LYS A 113 -7.00 0.27 5.54
C LYS A 113 -8.09 -0.79 5.50
N THR A 114 -9.28 -0.45 5.97
CA THR A 114 -10.50 -1.21 5.72
C THR A 114 -11.47 -0.33 4.96
N VAL A 115 -11.85 -0.76 3.77
CA VAL A 115 -12.87 -0.11 2.96
C VAL A 115 -14.23 -0.67 3.34
N ARG A 116 -15.16 0.19 3.79
CA ARG A 116 -16.52 -0.21 4.18
C ARG A 116 -17.19 -0.98 3.03
N GLY A 117 -17.62 -2.22 3.30
CA GLY A 117 -18.19 -3.14 2.30
C GLY A 117 -17.28 -4.34 1.99
N GLU A 118 -15.99 -4.22 2.26
CA GLU A 118 -15.03 -5.33 2.14
C GLU A 118 -14.80 -5.97 3.52
N SER A 119 -15.79 -6.73 4.00
CA SER A 119 -15.61 -7.51 5.23
C SER A 119 -14.75 -8.74 4.94
N SER A 120 -13.43 -8.61 4.99
CA SER A 120 -12.55 -9.76 5.15
C SER A 120 -12.08 -9.84 6.60
N GLN A 121 -12.93 -10.40 7.45
CA GLN A 121 -12.45 -10.98 8.71
C GLN A 121 -11.65 -12.23 8.35
N ASN A 122 -10.38 -12.06 7.98
CA ASN A 122 -9.43 -13.16 8.04
C ASN A 122 -9.17 -13.43 9.51
N ILE A 123 -9.99 -14.31 10.09
CA ILE A 123 -9.65 -14.97 11.35
C ILE A 123 -8.30 -15.63 11.09
N PHE A 124 -7.24 -15.07 11.67
CA PHE A 124 -5.90 -15.62 11.61
C PHE A 124 -5.93 -16.96 12.35
N LYS A 125 -6.31 -18.03 11.66
CA LYS A 125 -6.12 -19.38 12.15
C LYS A 125 -4.65 -19.68 11.99
N GLU A 126 -3.96 -19.85 13.11
CA GLU A 126 -2.60 -20.35 13.13
C GLU A 126 -2.62 -21.73 12.43
N LYS A 127 -2.12 -21.78 11.19
CA LYS A 127 -2.04 -23.02 10.41
C LYS A 127 -0.67 -23.65 10.66
N GLU A 128 -0.65 -24.95 10.93
CA GLU A 128 0.58 -25.71 11.18
C GLU A 128 1.56 -25.71 9.99
N LYS A 129 1.03 -25.57 8.76
CA LYS A 129 1.82 -25.46 7.53
C LYS A 129 1.28 -24.34 6.63
N LEU A 130 2.12 -23.36 6.33
CA LEU A 130 1.82 -22.28 5.40
C LEU A 130 2.03 -22.74 3.96
N ARG A 131 1.06 -22.45 3.10
CA ARG A 131 1.15 -22.66 1.66
C ARG A 131 1.25 -21.29 0.98
N MET A 132 2.40 -21.02 0.37
CA MET A 132 2.69 -19.79 -0.34
C MET A 132 2.69 -20.05 -1.84
N LEU A 133 2.13 -19.12 -2.60
CA LEU A 133 2.27 -19.03 -4.03
C LEU A 133 3.07 -17.76 -4.33
N ILE A 134 4.12 -17.86 -5.14
CA ILE A 134 4.89 -16.72 -5.64
C ILE A 134 4.60 -16.60 -7.13
N ILE A 135 4.07 -15.45 -7.55
CA ILE A 135 3.82 -15.13 -8.95
C ILE A 135 4.80 -14.03 -9.35
N ALA A 136 5.66 -14.32 -10.31
CA ALA A 136 6.65 -13.37 -10.81
C ALA A 136 6.51 -13.23 -12.33
N ASP A 137 6.46 -11.99 -12.81
CA ASP A 137 6.42 -11.65 -14.24
C ASP A 137 5.55 -12.57 -15.12
N PRO A 138 4.23 -12.69 -14.85
CA PRO A 138 3.35 -13.57 -15.62
C PRO A 138 3.15 -13.12 -17.06
N THR A 139 3.52 -11.88 -17.39
CA THR A 139 3.38 -11.22 -18.69
C THR A 139 4.69 -11.18 -19.50
N GLU A 140 5.83 -11.52 -18.88
CA GLU A 140 7.18 -11.48 -19.46
C GLU A 140 7.62 -10.08 -19.92
N ASP A 141 7.13 -9.04 -19.24
CA ASP A 141 7.48 -7.64 -19.50
C ASP A 141 8.27 -6.99 -18.35
N LEU A 142 8.52 -7.73 -17.27
CA LEU A 142 9.20 -7.25 -16.06
C LEU A 142 10.32 -8.21 -15.63
N GLU A 143 11.42 -8.27 -16.40
CA GLU A 143 12.55 -9.18 -16.14
C GLU A 143 13.11 -9.07 -14.71
N TRP A 144 13.12 -7.87 -14.12
CA TRP A 144 13.56 -7.67 -12.74
C TRP A 144 12.61 -8.29 -11.72
N ALA A 145 11.30 -8.26 -11.97
CA ALA A 145 10.32 -8.93 -11.13
C ALA A 145 10.48 -10.46 -11.20
N GLN A 146 10.80 -11.01 -12.38
CA GLN A 146 11.15 -12.43 -12.53
C GLN A 146 12.36 -12.81 -11.66
N LYS A 147 13.46 -12.05 -11.77
CA LYS A 147 14.69 -12.28 -11.00
C LYS A 147 14.45 -12.18 -9.49
N GLU A 148 13.69 -11.19 -9.06
CA GLU A 148 13.34 -11.00 -7.65
C GLU A 148 12.50 -12.16 -7.12
N GLY A 149 11.49 -12.60 -7.88
CA GLY A 149 10.65 -13.73 -7.51
C GLY A 149 11.44 -15.04 -7.36
N GLU A 150 12.34 -15.33 -8.30
CA GLU A 150 13.23 -16.50 -8.25
C GLU A 150 14.18 -16.44 -7.04
N GLN A 151 14.74 -15.26 -6.75
CA GLN A 151 15.58 -15.01 -5.59
C GLN A 151 14.80 -15.27 -4.30
N LEU A 152 13.58 -14.74 -4.19
CA LEU A 152 12.70 -14.91 -3.04
C LEU A 152 12.36 -16.39 -2.83
N PHE A 153 11.97 -17.10 -3.90
CA PHE A 153 11.70 -18.53 -3.86
C PHE A 153 12.90 -19.32 -3.34
N ARG A 154 14.11 -19.03 -3.86
CA ARG A 154 15.34 -19.71 -3.45
C ARG A 154 15.68 -19.46 -1.98
N VAL A 155 15.58 -18.22 -1.53
CA VAL A 155 15.90 -17.83 -0.14
C VAL A 155 14.92 -18.45 0.84
N LEU A 156 13.61 -18.39 0.56
CA LEU A 156 12.59 -18.94 1.46
C LEU A 156 12.65 -20.48 1.50
N SER A 157 12.80 -21.12 0.34
CA SER A 157 12.94 -22.59 0.27
C SER A 157 14.20 -23.10 0.98
N GLY A 158 15.27 -22.30 0.99
CA GLY A 158 16.53 -22.64 1.67
C GLY A 158 16.54 -22.34 3.18
N LYS A 159 15.81 -21.31 3.63
CA LYS A 159 15.82 -20.86 5.04
C LYS A 159 14.68 -21.44 5.88
N VAL A 160 13.58 -21.85 5.26
CA VAL A 160 12.40 -22.34 5.96
C VAL A 160 12.17 -23.81 5.62
N SER A 161 11.99 -24.62 6.66
CA SER A 161 11.72 -26.06 6.47
C SER A 161 10.42 -26.29 5.71
N ALA A 162 10.44 -27.24 4.77
CA ALA A 162 9.26 -27.68 4.00
C ALA A 162 8.11 -28.21 4.89
N SER A 163 8.40 -28.55 6.14
CA SER A 163 7.40 -28.90 7.16
C SER A 163 6.52 -27.73 7.58
N ARG A 164 7.03 -26.48 7.50
CA ARG A 164 6.35 -25.25 7.91
C ARG A 164 5.88 -24.40 6.74
N LEU A 165 6.60 -24.44 5.62
CA LEU A 165 6.32 -23.61 4.46
C LEU A 165 6.44 -24.44 3.18
N GLU A 166 5.34 -24.52 2.46
CA GLU A 166 5.27 -25.06 1.10
C GLU A 166 5.15 -23.90 0.13
N ILE A 167 6.09 -23.79 -0.81
CA ILE A 167 6.16 -22.68 -1.75
C ILE A 167 5.97 -23.23 -3.15
N GLU A 168 5.07 -22.64 -3.90
CA GLU A 168 4.92 -22.85 -5.34
C GLU A 168 5.33 -21.57 -6.06
N PHE A 169 6.15 -21.68 -7.10
CA PHE A 169 6.62 -20.54 -7.89
C PHE A 169 6.09 -20.63 -9.31
N ILE A 170 5.66 -19.49 -9.84
CA ILE A 170 5.11 -19.38 -11.18
C ILE A 170 5.65 -18.11 -11.84
N GLY A 171 6.17 -18.26 -13.05
CA GLY A 171 6.44 -17.15 -13.95
C GLY A 171 6.24 -17.52 -15.42
N GLY A 172 6.31 -16.51 -16.28
CA GLY A 172 6.22 -16.65 -17.73
C GLY A 172 4.81 -16.66 -18.32
N ARG A 173 4.74 -16.52 -19.65
CA ARG A 173 3.53 -16.23 -20.47
C ARG A 173 2.42 -17.28 -20.46
N GLN A 174 2.60 -18.41 -19.77
CA GLN A 174 1.68 -19.56 -19.83
C GLN A 174 0.66 -19.61 -18.68
N VAL A 175 0.56 -18.56 -17.87
CA VAL A 175 -0.39 -18.50 -16.76
C VAL A 175 -1.71 -17.90 -17.23
N THR A 176 -2.66 -18.77 -17.59
CA THR A 176 -4.03 -18.31 -17.87
C THR A 176 -4.73 -17.87 -16.59
N LYS A 177 -5.69 -16.94 -16.69
CA LYS A 177 -6.52 -16.50 -15.54
C LYS A 177 -7.16 -17.68 -14.79
N LEU A 178 -7.65 -18.68 -15.52
CA LEU A 178 -8.26 -19.88 -14.93
C LEU A 178 -7.24 -20.73 -14.17
N LYS A 179 -6.04 -20.91 -14.73
CA LYS A 179 -4.95 -21.60 -14.06
C LYS A 179 -4.58 -20.85 -12.77
N LEU A 180 -4.43 -19.53 -12.83
CA LEU A 180 -4.13 -18.70 -11.66
C LEU A 180 -5.18 -18.84 -10.54
N LEU A 181 -6.47 -18.77 -10.89
CA LEU A 181 -7.57 -18.96 -9.93
C LEU A 181 -7.52 -20.34 -9.25
N SER A 182 -7.16 -21.38 -10.01
CA SER A 182 -7.02 -22.74 -9.45
C SER A 182 -5.86 -22.84 -8.46
N LEU A 183 -4.76 -22.10 -8.71
CA LEU A 183 -3.55 -22.11 -7.92
C LEU A 183 -3.67 -21.30 -6.63
N ILE A 184 -4.42 -20.18 -6.69
CA ILE A 184 -4.77 -19.36 -5.53
C ILE A 184 -5.56 -20.17 -4.50
N LYS A 185 -6.39 -21.10 -4.96
CA LYS A 185 -7.26 -21.90 -4.09
C LYS A 185 -6.44 -22.72 -3.10
N GLY A 186 -6.64 -22.44 -1.81
CA GLY A 186 -6.01 -23.18 -0.71
C GLY A 186 -4.66 -22.62 -0.25
N LYS A 187 -4.09 -21.63 -0.96
CA LYS A 187 -2.91 -20.88 -0.52
C LYS A 187 -3.27 -19.99 0.66
N ASN A 188 -2.26 -19.64 1.43
CA ASN A 188 -2.37 -18.79 2.61
C ASN A 188 -1.72 -17.44 2.37
N ILE A 189 -0.72 -17.43 1.49
CA ILE A 189 0.00 -16.24 1.04
C ILE A 189 0.12 -16.39 -0.49
N ILE A 190 -0.13 -15.31 -1.22
CA ILE A 190 -0.05 -15.19 -2.67
C ILE A 190 0.76 -13.94 -2.99
#